data_AF-A0A1Q3AJP5-F1
#
_entry.id   AF-A0A1Q3AJP5-F1
#
_cell.length_a   1.000
_cell.length_b   1.000
_cell.length_c   1.000
_cell.angle_alpha   90.00
_cell.angle_beta   90.00
_cell.angle_gamma   90.00
#
_symmetry.space_group_name_H-M   'P 1'
#
loop_
_entity.id
_entity.type
_entity.pdbx_description
1 polymer ?
#
loop_
_entity_poly.entity_id
_entity_poly.type
_entity_poly.pdbx_seq_one_letter_code
_entity_poly.pdbx_strand_id
1 'polypeptide(L)'
;MDSFEARLQFISVIKNLQKTLGVSKRLDNDPVQFYLNHYEQHYEDFHQCLFDTATKMDSLDRLNVVVYYSKIVEVLHANQSELNARVLNQLLLPSIDAMLLLALPSQDWKALTNLSACIDIFQRCNGLIGGIVELQKPTMDSHLPLDKLQWYTPSEHPSIHYHESFQRAATLLQDRSAKQQHMFQQFKLFGLCPVPLSRPQPSTQTIIHRMESDREKHKRLKENLWVLPRPQASILNEFEFRTLWESTPQEGLTKGDYRNMSDMNRIAHASYSVK
;
A
#
# COMPACT_ATOMS: atom_id res chain seq x y z
N MET A 1 -24.07 12.14 14.52
CA MET A 1 -23.34 11.35 15.53
C MET A 1 -22.66 12.33 16.47
N ASP A 2 -22.78 12.14 17.78
CA ASP A 2 -22.04 12.99 18.72
C ASP A 2 -20.52 12.71 18.62
N SER A 3 -19.69 13.63 19.10
CA SER A 3 -18.22 13.53 18.95
C SER A 3 -17.64 12.30 19.67
N PHE A 4 -18.22 11.88 20.80
CA PHE A 4 -17.69 10.75 21.57
C PHE A 4 -18.03 9.41 20.90
N GLU A 5 -19.27 9.27 20.44
CA GLU A 5 -19.74 8.13 19.67
C GLU A 5 -18.96 7.99 18.35
N ALA A 6 -18.78 9.11 17.62
CA ALA A 6 -18.00 9.13 16.38
C ALA A 6 -16.57 8.64 16.59
N ARG A 7 -15.94 9.09 17.67
CA ARG A 7 -14.59 8.66 18.05
C ARG A 7 -14.50 7.17 18.31
N LEU A 8 -15.41 6.62 19.13
CA LEU A 8 -15.39 5.20 19.48
C LEU A 8 -15.65 4.30 18.28
N GLN A 9 -16.59 4.69 17.42
CA GLN A 9 -16.86 3.98 16.18
C GLN A 9 -15.65 4.05 15.24
N PHE A 10 -15.01 5.21 15.09
CA PHE A 10 -13.82 5.36 14.27
C PHE A 10 -12.63 4.50 14.76
N ILE A 11 -12.42 4.41 16.08
CA ILE A 11 -11.42 3.49 16.67
C ILE A 11 -11.74 2.03 16.31
N SER A 12 -13.01 1.65 16.33
CA SER A 12 -13.45 0.31 15.90
C SER A 12 -13.16 0.07 14.41
N VAL A 13 -13.39 1.07 13.56
CA VAL A 13 -13.05 1.02 12.12
C VAL A 13 -11.55 0.76 11.93
N ILE A 14 -10.69 1.54 12.61
CA ILE A 14 -9.23 1.40 12.52
C ILE A 14 -8.76 -0.01 12.93
N LYS A 15 -9.27 -0.53 14.05
CA LYS A 15 -8.92 -1.87 14.56
C LYS A 15 -9.33 -3.00 13.62
N ASN A 16 -10.35 -2.77 12.78
CA ASN A 16 -10.88 -3.76 11.85
C ASN A 16 -10.41 -3.57 10.40
N LEU A 17 -9.50 -2.62 10.11
CA LEU A 17 -9.02 -2.35 8.75
C LEU A 17 -8.51 -3.59 8.03
N GLN A 18 -7.82 -4.50 8.74
CA GLN A 18 -7.35 -5.76 8.17
C GLN A 18 -8.47 -6.63 7.55
N LYS A 19 -9.72 -6.51 8.05
CA LYS A 19 -10.88 -7.27 7.59
C LYS A 19 -11.77 -6.52 6.60
N THR A 20 -11.64 -5.20 6.53
CA THR A 20 -12.57 -4.35 5.76
C THR A 20 -11.88 -3.69 4.56
N LEU A 21 -10.59 -3.34 4.69
CA LEU A 21 -9.84 -2.60 3.71
C LEU A 21 -9.63 -3.42 2.43
N GLY A 22 -10.30 -3.02 1.35
CA GLY A 22 -10.23 -3.70 0.05
C GLY A 22 -11.02 -5.02 -0.04
N VAL A 23 -11.79 -5.37 0.99
CA VAL A 23 -12.65 -6.57 1.07
C VAL A 23 -14.10 -6.21 0.76
N SER A 24 -14.57 -5.08 1.29
CA SER A 24 -16.00 -4.75 1.22
C SER A 24 -16.36 -4.18 -0.15
N LYS A 25 -17.12 -4.96 -0.94
CA LYS A 25 -17.89 -4.45 -2.08
C LYS A 25 -19.23 -3.82 -1.66
N ARG A 26 -19.59 -3.91 -0.38
CA ARG A 26 -20.79 -3.29 0.19
C ARG A 26 -20.42 -1.94 0.80
N LEU A 27 -21.09 -0.88 0.34
CA LEU A 27 -20.89 0.51 0.78
C LEU A 27 -20.98 0.66 2.31
N ASP A 28 -21.88 -0.08 2.96
CA ASP A 28 -22.17 0.07 4.40
C ASP A 28 -21.01 -0.32 5.33
N ASN A 29 -20.05 -1.12 4.84
CA ASN A 29 -18.87 -1.57 5.61
C ASN A 29 -17.55 -1.03 5.02
N ASP A 30 -17.60 -0.09 4.09
CA ASP A 30 -16.39 0.54 3.57
C ASP A 30 -15.83 1.53 4.60
N PRO A 31 -14.63 1.28 5.15
CA PRO A 31 -14.03 2.19 6.12
C PRO A 31 -13.84 3.60 5.57
N VAL A 32 -13.59 3.75 4.25
CA VAL A 32 -13.41 5.07 3.63
C VAL A 32 -14.74 5.83 3.62
N GLN A 33 -15.85 5.17 3.29
CA GLN A 33 -17.18 5.79 3.35
C GLN A 33 -17.55 6.21 4.77
N PHE A 34 -17.19 5.42 5.78
CA PHE A 34 -17.38 5.81 7.17
C PHE A 34 -16.71 7.16 7.48
N TYR A 35 -15.46 7.35 7.04
CA TYR A 35 -14.76 8.63 7.22
C TYR A 35 -15.48 9.76 6.50
N LEU A 36 -15.79 9.59 5.21
CA LEU A 36 -16.44 10.62 4.38
C LEU A 36 -17.81 11.06 4.92
N ASN A 37 -18.54 10.16 5.57
CA ASN A 37 -19.85 10.48 6.14
C ASN A 37 -19.78 11.30 7.44
N HIS A 38 -18.63 11.31 8.13
CA HIS A 38 -18.55 11.86 9.49
C HIS A 38 -17.37 12.83 9.72
N TYR A 39 -16.43 12.97 8.79
CA TYR A 39 -15.23 13.79 9.00
C TYR A 39 -15.50 15.28 9.15
N GLU A 40 -16.58 15.84 8.57
CA GLU A 40 -16.75 17.30 8.48
C GLU A 40 -16.64 18.02 9.83
N GLN A 41 -17.15 17.39 10.90
CA GLN A 41 -17.15 17.94 12.25
C GLN A 41 -16.08 17.33 13.16
N HIS A 42 -15.43 16.25 12.72
CA HIS A 42 -14.58 15.40 13.59
C HIS A 42 -13.20 15.09 12.99
N TYR A 43 -12.81 15.71 11.87
CA TYR A 43 -11.58 15.35 11.13
C TYR A 43 -10.31 15.49 11.97
N GLU A 44 -10.24 16.46 12.89
CA GLU A 44 -9.11 16.65 13.80
C GLU A 44 -9.02 15.53 14.85
N ASP A 45 -10.14 15.19 15.49
CA ASP A 45 -10.21 14.09 16.47
C ASP A 45 -9.99 12.73 15.80
N PHE A 46 -10.51 12.52 14.59
CA PHE A 46 -10.24 11.35 13.78
C PHE A 46 -8.76 11.24 13.45
N HIS A 47 -8.10 12.34 13.10
CA HIS A 47 -6.67 12.34 12.83
C HIS A 47 -5.87 11.94 14.08
N GLN A 48 -6.18 12.51 15.24
CA GLN A 48 -5.55 12.10 16.50
C GLN A 48 -5.79 10.62 16.80
N CYS A 49 -7.02 10.14 16.66
CA CYS A 49 -7.38 8.75 16.89
C CYS A 49 -6.65 7.77 15.98
N LEU A 50 -6.38 8.17 14.74
CA LEU A 50 -5.62 7.40 13.78
C LEU A 50 -4.18 7.18 14.29
N PHE A 51 -3.49 8.24 14.70
CA PHE A 51 -2.14 8.14 15.26
C PHE A 51 -2.10 7.39 16.61
N ASP A 52 -3.01 7.71 17.53
CA ASP A 52 -3.08 7.08 18.86
C ASP A 52 -3.35 5.58 18.77
N THR A 53 -4.19 5.17 17.83
CA THR A 53 -4.55 3.76 17.64
C THR A 53 -3.42 3.03 16.92
N ALA A 54 -2.85 3.61 15.85
CA ALA A 54 -1.75 3.01 15.09
C ALA A 54 -0.50 2.80 15.95
N THR A 55 -0.16 3.74 16.83
CA THR A 55 1.01 3.62 17.72
C THR A 55 0.93 2.39 18.64
N LYS A 56 -0.29 1.96 18.99
CA LYS A 56 -0.55 0.78 19.83
C LYS A 56 -0.48 -0.55 19.05
N MET A 57 -0.44 -0.50 17.72
CA MET A 57 -0.38 -1.69 16.85
C MET A 57 1.08 -2.11 16.60
N ASP A 58 1.27 -3.35 16.14
CA ASP A 58 2.55 -3.81 15.62
C ASP A 58 2.90 -3.06 14.32
N SER A 59 4.18 -2.79 14.05
CA SER A 59 4.60 -2.06 12.85
C SER A 59 4.18 -2.75 11.55
N LEU A 60 4.03 -4.08 11.55
CA LEU A 60 3.49 -4.80 10.39
C LEU A 60 2.01 -4.50 10.14
N ASP A 61 1.20 -4.32 11.19
CA ASP A 61 -0.23 -4.06 11.09
C ASP A 61 -0.53 -2.59 10.79
N ARG A 62 0.36 -1.67 11.22
CA ARG A 62 0.26 -0.23 10.95
C ARG A 62 0.21 0.10 9.46
N LEU A 63 0.74 -0.77 8.59
CA LEU A 63 0.63 -0.59 7.14
C LEU A 63 -0.82 -0.47 6.67
N ASN A 64 -1.78 -1.18 7.29
CA ASN A 64 -3.19 -1.05 6.95
C ASN A 64 -3.72 0.36 7.19
N VAL A 65 -3.24 1.02 8.26
CA VAL A 65 -3.60 2.41 8.58
C VAL A 65 -3.04 3.37 7.54
N VAL A 66 -1.77 3.18 7.12
CA VAL A 66 -1.14 4.01 6.08
C VAL A 66 -1.84 3.84 4.72
N VAL A 67 -2.22 2.61 4.35
CA VAL A 67 -3.00 2.34 3.12
C VAL A 67 -4.38 3.01 3.21
N TYR A 68 -5.06 2.88 4.34
CA TYR A 68 -6.36 3.53 4.56
C TYR A 68 -6.27 5.06 4.46
N TYR A 69 -5.26 5.64 5.10
CA TYR A 69 -4.96 7.06 5.04
C TYR A 69 -4.72 7.55 3.60
N SER A 70 -3.92 6.82 2.82
CA SER A 70 -3.70 7.10 1.39
C SER A 70 -4.99 7.10 0.58
N LYS A 71 -5.92 6.18 0.85
CA LYS A 71 -7.23 6.15 0.19
C LYS A 71 -8.10 7.35 0.54
N ILE A 72 -8.07 7.81 1.80
CA ILE A 72 -8.78 9.04 2.20
C ILE A 72 -8.23 10.23 1.41
N VAL A 73 -6.90 10.37 1.33
CA VAL A 73 -6.24 11.44 0.56
C VAL A 73 -6.67 11.39 -0.91
N GLU A 74 -6.65 10.21 -1.54
CA GLU A 74 -7.08 10.02 -2.94
C GLU A 74 -8.54 10.43 -3.16
N VAL A 75 -9.46 10.01 -2.29
CA VAL A 75 -10.89 10.30 -2.44
C VAL A 75 -11.24 11.76 -2.16
N LEU A 76 -10.63 12.37 -1.13
CA LEU A 76 -10.82 13.80 -0.86
C LEU A 76 -10.22 14.67 -1.96
N HIS A 77 -9.09 14.27 -2.56
CA HIS A 77 -8.47 15.00 -3.65
C HIS A 77 -9.31 14.94 -4.93
N ALA A 78 -9.91 13.78 -5.22
CA ALA A 78 -10.80 13.62 -6.37
C ALA A 78 -12.10 14.44 -6.23
N ASN A 79 -12.62 14.60 -5.01
CA ASN A 79 -13.84 15.35 -4.74
C ASN A 79 -13.51 16.76 -4.24
N GLN A 80 -13.43 17.74 -5.14
CA GLN A 80 -13.02 19.10 -4.75
C GLN A 80 -14.13 19.83 -3.97
N SER A 81 -13.85 20.15 -2.72
CA SER A 81 -14.64 21.07 -1.88
C SER A 81 -13.70 21.93 -1.04
N GLU A 82 -14.16 23.09 -0.56
CA GLU A 82 -13.36 23.96 0.31
C GLU A 82 -12.93 23.23 1.59
N LEU A 83 -13.85 22.46 2.19
CA LEU A 83 -13.56 21.61 3.34
C LEU A 83 -12.49 20.56 3.01
N ASN A 84 -12.57 19.91 1.85
CA ASN A 84 -11.61 18.88 1.45
C ASN A 84 -10.23 19.46 1.23
N ALA A 85 -10.15 20.61 0.56
CA ALA A 85 -8.91 21.34 0.37
C ALA A 85 -8.29 21.74 1.71
N ARG A 86 -9.11 22.18 2.69
CA ARG A 86 -8.66 22.51 4.04
C ARG A 86 -8.10 21.28 4.76
N VAL A 87 -8.87 20.19 4.83
CA VAL A 87 -8.46 18.93 5.50
C VAL A 87 -7.19 18.36 4.86
N LEU A 88 -7.10 18.37 3.53
CA LEU A 88 -5.91 17.90 2.81
C LEU A 88 -4.68 18.75 3.11
N ASN A 89 -4.77 20.07 2.89
CA ASN A 89 -3.60 20.94 2.93
C ASN A 89 -3.13 21.29 4.33
N GLN A 90 -4.03 21.30 5.33
CA GLN A 90 -3.70 21.72 6.70
C GLN A 90 -3.46 20.55 7.65
N LEU A 91 -3.95 19.34 7.34
CA LEU A 91 -3.91 18.23 8.28
C LEU A 91 -3.34 16.95 7.68
N LEU A 92 -3.91 16.47 6.56
CA LEU A 92 -3.46 15.20 5.99
C LEU A 92 -2.07 15.37 5.35
N LEU A 93 -1.94 16.07 4.23
CA LEU A 93 -0.66 16.16 3.52
C LEU A 93 0.53 16.63 4.38
N PRO A 94 0.37 17.56 5.36
CA PRO A 94 1.43 17.92 6.29
C PRO A 94 1.85 16.84 7.31
N SER A 95 1.13 15.73 7.39
CA SER A 95 1.38 14.61 8.32
C SER A 95 1.85 13.34 7.61
N ILE A 96 2.17 13.41 6.31
CA ILE A 96 2.53 12.24 5.51
C ILE A 96 3.83 11.55 5.99
N ASP A 97 4.82 12.32 6.43
CA ASP A 97 6.08 11.81 6.99
C ASP A 97 5.85 11.09 8.31
N ALA A 98 5.08 11.68 9.22
CA ALA A 98 4.67 11.07 10.47
C ALA A 98 3.86 9.79 10.23
N MET A 99 2.96 9.79 9.24
CA MET A 99 2.18 8.62 8.86
C MET A 99 3.05 7.46 8.36
N LEU A 100 4.01 7.76 7.49
CA LEU A 100 4.95 6.75 6.99
C LEU A 100 5.89 6.25 8.09
N LEU A 101 6.29 7.13 9.02
CA LEU A 101 7.11 6.77 10.18
C LEU A 101 6.40 5.75 11.08
N LEU A 102 5.07 5.81 11.22
CA LEU A 102 4.32 4.81 11.99
C LEU A 102 4.58 3.38 11.46
N ALA A 103 4.53 3.19 10.14
CA ALA A 103 4.76 1.89 9.49
C ALA A 103 6.23 1.57 9.23
N LEU A 104 7.12 2.56 9.34
CA LEU A 104 8.58 2.43 9.18
C LEU A 104 9.34 3.03 10.38
N PRO A 105 9.08 2.60 11.63
CA PRO A 105 9.71 3.19 12.79
C PRO A 105 11.23 2.98 12.80
N SER A 106 11.93 3.85 13.52
CA SER A 106 13.38 3.78 13.65
C SER A 106 13.81 2.54 14.44
N GLN A 107 14.92 1.92 14.05
CA GLN A 107 15.45 0.68 14.63
C GLN A 107 14.49 -0.53 14.54
N ASP A 108 13.52 -0.48 13.61
CA ASP A 108 12.62 -1.59 13.32
C ASP A 108 12.93 -2.23 11.97
N TRP A 109 13.66 -3.33 12.01
CA TRP A 109 14.09 -4.04 10.80
C TRP A 109 12.96 -4.85 10.15
N LYS A 110 12.00 -5.38 10.93
CA LYS A 110 10.84 -6.09 10.34
C LYS A 110 9.93 -5.12 9.60
N ALA A 111 9.85 -3.87 10.06
CA ALA A 111 9.06 -2.83 9.41
C ALA A 111 9.51 -2.54 7.96
N LEU A 112 10.76 -2.86 7.59
CA LEU A 112 11.23 -2.75 6.20
C LEU A 112 10.43 -3.63 5.22
N THR A 113 9.68 -4.63 5.72
CA THR A 113 8.71 -5.39 4.90
C THR A 113 7.56 -4.51 4.38
N ASN A 114 7.34 -3.33 4.98
CA ASN A 114 6.35 -2.35 4.54
C ASN A 114 6.92 -1.37 3.49
N LEU A 115 8.25 -1.35 3.29
CA LEU A 115 8.94 -0.29 2.56
C LEU A 115 8.42 -0.11 1.13
N SER A 116 8.26 -1.18 0.37
CA SER A 116 7.76 -1.10 -1.01
C SER A 116 6.37 -0.48 -1.08
N ALA A 117 5.45 -0.95 -0.22
CA ALA A 117 4.10 -0.40 -0.16
C ALA A 117 4.09 1.08 0.27
N CYS A 118 4.95 1.47 1.21
CA CYS A 118 5.11 2.86 1.62
C CYS A 118 5.67 3.76 0.51
N ILE A 119 6.62 3.27 -0.29
CA ILE A 119 7.13 3.97 -1.48
C ILE A 119 6.01 4.18 -2.49
N ASP A 120 5.23 3.14 -2.78
CA ASP A 120 4.10 3.24 -3.72
C ASP A 120 3.06 4.25 -3.23
N ILE A 121 2.75 4.24 -1.93
CA ILE A 121 1.82 5.20 -1.29
C ILE A 121 2.35 6.62 -1.42
N PHE A 122 3.62 6.86 -1.09
CA PHE A 122 4.24 8.16 -1.22
C PHE A 122 4.20 8.66 -2.67
N GLN A 123 4.57 7.82 -3.64
CA GLN A 123 4.55 8.18 -5.05
C GLN A 123 3.15 8.54 -5.54
N ARG A 124 2.12 7.79 -5.13
CA ARG A 124 0.73 8.13 -5.44
C ARG A 124 0.33 9.48 -4.86
N CYS A 125 0.54 9.69 -3.56
CA CYS A 125 0.20 10.97 -2.90
C CYS A 125 0.98 12.14 -3.51
N ASN A 126 2.26 11.95 -3.83
CA ASN A 126 3.11 12.97 -4.45
C ASN A 126 2.63 13.29 -5.87
N GLY A 127 2.21 12.28 -6.64
CA GLY A 127 1.62 12.46 -7.96
C GLY A 127 0.32 13.28 -7.94
N LEU A 128 -0.52 13.12 -6.91
CA LEU A 128 -1.75 13.91 -6.76
C LEU A 128 -1.46 15.41 -6.63
N ILE A 129 -0.38 15.78 -5.97
CA ILE A 129 0.02 17.18 -5.74
C ILE A 129 1.03 17.71 -6.78
N GLY A 130 1.16 17.04 -7.93
CA GLY A 130 2.00 17.50 -9.04
C GLY A 130 3.46 17.03 -9.00
N GLY A 131 3.80 16.05 -8.16
CA GLY A 131 5.13 15.42 -8.16
C GLY A 131 6.23 16.31 -7.59
N ILE A 132 5.95 17.03 -6.51
CA ILE A 132 6.83 18.08 -5.96
C ILE A 132 8.18 17.56 -5.42
N VAL A 133 8.29 16.28 -5.10
CA VAL A 133 9.51 15.68 -4.53
C VAL A 133 9.90 14.41 -5.28
N GLU A 134 11.17 14.30 -5.67
CA GLU A 134 11.71 13.09 -6.28
C GLU A 134 12.41 12.19 -5.25
N LEU A 135 12.22 10.87 -5.39
CA LEU A 135 12.98 9.90 -4.61
C LEU A 135 14.35 9.67 -5.26
N GLN A 136 15.40 10.06 -4.55
CA GLN A 136 16.77 9.81 -4.96
C GLN A 136 17.18 8.37 -4.64
N LYS A 137 18.23 7.90 -5.31
CA LYS A 137 18.84 6.61 -4.97
C LYS A 137 19.44 6.70 -3.56
N PRO A 138 19.28 5.66 -2.73
CA PRO A 138 19.88 5.63 -1.40
C PRO A 138 21.41 5.73 -1.52
N THR A 139 21.99 6.65 -0.75
CA THR A 139 23.44 6.68 -0.49
C THR A 139 23.75 5.70 0.63
N MET A 140 24.73 4.84 0.41
CA MET A 140 25.03 3.72 1.30
C MET A 140 26.45 3.86 1.83
N ASP A 141 26.60 3.92 3.16
CA ASP A 141 27.90 3.77 3.79
C ASP A 141 28.15 2.28 4.07
N SER A 142 28.99 1.66 3.24
CA SER A 142 29.22 0.20 3.26
C SER A 142 30.12 -0.29 4.39
N HIS A 143 30.73 0.62 5.18
CA HIS A 143 31.76 0.25 6.14
C HIS A 143 31.25 0.15 7.59
N LEU A 144 30.06 0.69 7.89
CA LEU A 144 29.49 0.68 9.23
C LEU A 144 28.73 -0.62 9.54
N PRO A 145 28.93 -1.23 10.72
CA PRO A 145 28.07 -2.30 11.22
C PRO A 145 26.59 -1.88 11.35
N LEU A 146 25.66 -2.85 11.18
CA LEU A 146 24.20 -2.62 11.21
C LEU A 146 23.70 -1.93 12.49
N ASP A 147 24.27 -2.28 13.64
CA ASP A 147 23.92 -1.75 14.96
C ASP A 147 24.36 -0.30 15.18
N LYS A 148 25.33 0.18 14.38
CA LYS A 148 25.84 1.56 14.45
C LYS A 148 25.19 2.49 13.44
N LEU A 149 24.31 1.98 12.58
CA LEU A 149 23.63 2.80 11.60
C LEU A 149 22.63 3.73 12.30
N GLN A 150 22.76 5.03 12.02
CA GLN A 150 21.76 6.02 12.45
C GLN A 150 20.54 5.94 11.53
N TRP A 151 19.35 5.93 12.14
CA TRP A 151 18.08 5.92 11.42
C TRP A 151 17.51 7.33 11.41
N TYR A 152 17.11 7.78 10.22
CA TYR A 152 16.44 9.07 10.11
C TYR A 152 15.06 9.00 10.76
N THR A 153 14.75 10.02 11.57
CA THR A 153 13.43 10.26 12.16
C THR A 153 13.04 11.70 11.82
N PRO A 154 11.90 11.92 11.14
CA PRO A 154 11.34 13.26 10.92
C PRO A 154 11.14 14.03 12.24
N SER A 155 11.07 15.36 12.15
CA SER A 155 10.75 16.21 13.30
C SER A 155 9.36 15.88 13.88
N GLU A 156 9.21 15.94 15.20
CA GLU A 156 7.93 15.73 15.89
C GLU A 156 6.91 16.84 15.60
N HIS A 157 7.38 18.02 15.16
CA HIS A 157 6.51 19.15 14.86
C HIS A 157 5.98 19.06 13.42
N PRO A 158 4.63 19.04 13.25
CA PRO A 158 4.01 19.07 11.93
C PRO A 158 4.51 20.29 11.16
N SER A 159 4.86 20.10 9.89
CA SER A 159 5.15 21.28 9.07
C SER A 159 3.86 22.05 8.81
N ILE A 160 3.96 23.38 8.74
CA ILE A 160 2.86 24.23 8.27
C ILE A 160 2.60 23.98 6.78
N HIS A 161 3.62 23.53 6.04
CA HIS A 161 3.56 23.30 4.61
C HIS A 161 3.79 21.83 4.28
N TYR A 162 2.87 21.21 3.54
CA TYR A 162 3.02 19.81 3.14
C TYR A 162 4.31 19.54 2.36
N HIS A 163 4.84 20.53 1.63
CA HIS A 163 6.09 20.36 0.88
C HIS A 163 7.26 19.88 1.74
N GLU A 164 7.47 20.46 2.92
CA GLU A 164 8.52 20.01 3.83
C GLU A 164 8.26 18.58 4.33
N SER A 165 6.99 18.25 4.58
CA SER A 165 6.59 16.90 5.03
C SER A 165 6.85 15.86 3.94
N PHE A 166 6.64 16.20 2.67
CA PHE A 166 7.02 15.34 1.54
C PHE A 166 8.54 15.19 1.40
N GLN A 167 9.32 16.23 1.65
CA GLN A 167 10.80 16.15 1.66
C GLN A 167 11.31 15.26 2.80
N ARG A 168 10.73 15.40 4.00
CA ARG A 168 11.04 14.55 5.16
C ARG A 168 10.64 13.10 4.90
N ALA A 169 9.45 12.87 4.31
CA ALA A 169 8.99 11.56 3.89
C ALA A 169 9.94 10.93 2.85
N ALA A 170 10.39 11.68 1.86
CA ALA A 170 11.36 11.21 0.88
C ALA A 170 12.69 10.82 1.55
N THR A 171 13.21 11.66 2.45
CA THR A 171 14.41 11.37 3.24
C THR A 171 14.25 10.09 4.07
N LEU A 172 13.10 9.92 4.72
CA LEU A 172 12.75 8.72 5.46
C LEU A 172 12.78 7.47 4.58
N LEU A 173 12.12 7.49 3.42
CA LEU A 173 12.06 6.35 2.51
C LEU A 173 13.43 6.01 1.92
N GLN A 174 14.24 7.02 1.62
CA GLN A 174 15.63 6.84 1.15
C GLN A 174 16.50 6.21 2.24
N ASP A 175 16.38 6.68 3.48
CA ASP A 175 17.08 6.09 4.63
C ASP A 175 16.70 4.60 4.80
N ARG A 176 15.40 4.27 4.82
CA ARG A 176 14.93 2.88 4.95
C ARG A 176 15.38 2.00 3.78
N SER A 177 15.44 2.56 2.57
CA SER A 177 15.98 1.86 1.39
C SER A 177 17.48 1.56 1.55
N ALA A 178 18.26 2.52 2.05
CA ALA A 178 19.68 2.32 2.36
C ALA A 178 19.86 1.24 3.43
N LYS A 179 19.05 1.24 4.50
CA LYS A 179 19.08 0.20 5.54
C LYS A 179 18.78 -1.18 4.98
N GLN A 180 17.74 -1.32 4.16
CA GLN A 180 17.39 -2.59 3.53
C GLN A 180 18.53 -3.13 2.66
N GLN A 181 19.12 -2.28 1.82
CA GLN A 181 20.24 -2.65 0.96
C GLN A 181 21.48 -3.05 1.78
N HIS A 182 21.79 -2.29 2.83
CA HIS A 182 22.90 -2.59 3.72
C HIS A 182 22.70 -3.94 4.42
N MET A 183 21.48 -4.26 4.88
CA MET A 183 21.16 -5.58 5.46
C MET A 183 21.40 -6.72 4.46
N PHE A 184 20.99 -6.54 3.20
CA PHE A 184 21.25 -7.54 2.16
C PHE A 184 22.74 -7.71 1.86
N GLN A 185 23.51 -6.61 1.84
CA GLN A 185 24.94 -6.67 1.61
C GLN A 185 25.66 -7.38 2.77
N GLN A 186 25.33 -7.05 4.02
CA GLN A 186 25.88 -7.70 5.20
C GLN A 186 25.56 -9.20 5.19
N PHE A 187 24.33 -9.57 4.85
CA PHE A 187 23.93 -10.97 4.73
C PHE A 187 24.75 -11.71 3.65
N LYS A 188 24.99 -11.05 2.50
CA LYS A 188 25.80 -11.61 1.42
C LYS A 188 27.27 -11.81 1.82
N LEU A 189 27.83 -10.92 2.62
CA LEU A 189 29.24 -10.97 3.02
C LEU A 189 29.50 -11.90 4.20
N PHE A 190 28.61 -11.91 5.20
CA PHE A 190 28.84 -12.55 6.50
C PHE A 190 27.82 -13.64 6.85
N GLY A 191 26.79 -13.86 6.03
CA GLY A 191 25.71 -14.80 6.32
C GLY A 191 24.73 -14.23 7.35
N LEU A 192 24.36 -15.02 8.37
CA LEU A 192 23.40 -14.57 9.38
C LEU A 192 23.95 -13.38 10.19
N CYS A 193 23.38 -12.20 9.99
CA CYS A 193 23.76 -11.00 10.70
C CYS A 193 22.93 -10.81 11.98
N PRO A 194 23.55 -10.53 13.13
CA PRO A 194 22.81 -10.12 14.31
C PRO A 194 22.22 -8.73 14.05
N VAL A 195 20.91 -8.67 14.02
CA VAL A 195 20.16 -7.42 13.92
C VAL A 195 19.74 -7.03 15.33
N PRO A 196 19.91 -5.76 15.76
CA PRO A 196 19.34 -5.29 17.01
C PRO A 196 17.85 -5.64 17.04
N LEU A 197 17.47 -6.55 17.94
CA LEU A 197 16.11 -7.04 18.02
C LEU A 197 15.19 -5.87 18.36
N SER A 198 14.31 -5.51 17.42
CA SER A 198 13.23 -4.57 17.65
C SER A 198 12.40 -5.12 18.81
N ARG A 199 12.39 -4.41 19.94
CA ARG A 199 11.57 -4.76 21.10
C ARG A 199 10.27 -3.96 21.02
N PRO A 200 9.09 -4.61 21.18
CA PRO A 200 8.86 -6.03 21.37
C PRO A 200 9.04 -6.86 20.08
N GLN A 201 9.51 -8.09 20.23
CA GLN A 201 9.54 -9.05 19.12
C GLN A 201 8.12 -9.29 18.59
N PRO A 202 7.94 -9.40 17.26
CA PRO A 202 6.63 -9.71 16.70
C PRO A 202 6.13 -11.05 17.25
N SER A 203 4.86 -11.12 17.62
CA SER A 203 4.25 -12.39 17.95
C SER A 203 4.17 -13.27 16.69
N THR A 204 4.24 -14.59 16.85
CA THR A 204 4.03 -15.53 15.73
C THR A 204 2.68 -15.29 15.05
N GLN A 205 1.65 -14.92 15.83
CA GLN A 205 0.32 -14.58 15.30
C GLN A 205 0.39 -13.38 14.36
N THR A 206 1.09 -12.31 14.74
CA THR A 206 1.27 -11.11 13.88
C THR A 206 1.93 -11.47 12.54
N ILE A 207 2.97 -12.32 12.56
CA ILE A 207 3.66 -12.75 11.34
C ILE A 207 2.71 -13.56 10.45
N ILE A 208 1.99 -14.54 11.01
CA ILE A 208 1.02 -15.35 10.26
C ILE A 208 -0.09 -14.47 9.68
N HIS A 209 -0.62 -13.54 10.47
CA HIS A 209 -1.63 -12.59 9.98
C HIS A 209 -1.13 -11.76 8.81
N ARG A 210 0.12 -11.29 8.86
CA ARG A 210 0.74 -10.60 7.73
C ARG A 210 0.85 -11.50 6.50
N MET A 211 1.30 -12.75 6.66
CA MET A 211 1.39 -13.70 5.54
C MET A 211 0.03 -13.95 4.88
N GLU A 212 -1.03 -14.12 5.66
CA GLU A 212 -2.39 -14.31 5.14
C GLU A 212 -2.93 -13.05 4.45
N SER A 213 -2.63 -11.85 4.98
CA SER A 213 -2.99 -10.59 4.34
C SER A 213 -2.31 -10.43 2.97
N ASP A 214 -1.02 -10.74 2.87
CA ASP A 214 -0.28 -10.67 1.61
C ASP A 214 -0.81 -11.71 0.58
N ARG A 215 -1.17 -12.91 1.04
CA ARG A 215 -1.81 -13.95 0.20
C ARG A 215 -3.16 -13.48 -0.34
N GLU A 216 -4.02 -12.95 0.51
CA GLU A 216 -5.35 -12.48 0.12
C GLU A 216 -5.26 -11.27 -0.82
N LYS A 217 -4.32 -10.35 -0.58
CA LYS A 217 -4.03 -9.22 -1.50
C LYS A 217 -3.60 -9.74 -2.88
N HIS A 218 -2.69 -10.70 -2.93
CA HIS A 218 -2.23 -11.28 -4.19
C HIS A 218 -3.36 -12.00 -4.94
N LYS A 219 -4.18 -12.78 -4.22
CA LYS A 219 -5.35 -13.47 -4.77
C LYS A 219 -6.31 -12.47 -5.43
N ARG A 220 -6.65 -11.36 -4.76
CA ARG A 220 -7.54 -10.33 -5.31
C ARG A 220 -6.97 -9.59 -6.50
N LEU A 221 -5.65 -9.37 -6.52
CA LEU A 221 -4.99 -8.81 -7.70
C LEU A 221 -5.20 -9.74 -8.91
N LYS A 222 -5.07 -11.05 -8.71
CA LYS A 222 -5.31 -12.06 -9.76
C LYS A 222 -6.78 -12.19 -10.16
N GLU A 223 -7.73 -12.00 -9.23
CA GLU A 223 -9.16 -12.01 -9.51
C GLU A 223 -9.59 -10.92 -10.50
N ASN A 224 -8.87 -9.79 -10.56
CA ASN A 224 -9.18 -8.69 -11.48
C ASN A 224 -8.33 -8.69 -12.75
N LEU A 225 -7.36 -9.61 -12.89
CA LEU A 225 -6.41 -9.64 -14.00
C LEU A 225 -7.07 -9.89 -15.35
N TRP A 226 -8.20 -10.61 -15.36
CA TRP A 226 -8.95 -10.96 -16.57
C TRP A 226 -10.14 -10.04 -16.84
N VAL A 227 -10.33 -8.98 -16.03
CA VAL A 227 -11.43 -8.02 -16.22
C VAL A 227 -11.12 -7.11 -17.40
N LEU A 228 -12.00 -7.10 -18.39
CA LEU A 228 -11.87 -6.28 -19.59
C LEU A 228 -12.77 -5.04 -19.47
N PRO A 229 -12.19 -3.81 -19.41
CA PRO A 229 -13.01 -2.61 -19.41
C PRO A 229 -13.64 -2.41 -20.79
N ARG A 230 -14.95 -2.21 -20.82
CA ARG A 230 -15.71 -1.92 -22.05
C ARG A 230 -16.42 -0.58 -21.88
N PRO A 231 -15.77 0.56 -22.21
CA PRO A 231 -16.28 1.90 -21.94
C PRO A 231 -17.69 2.18 -22.50
N GLN A 232 -18.03 1.55 -23.63
CA GLN A 232 -19.34 1.72 -24.29
C GLN A 232 -20.33 0.60 -23.96
N ALA A 233 -20.03 -0.26 -22.97
CA ALA A 233 -20.80 -1.47 -22.64
C ALA A 233 -21.10 -2.39 -23.84
N SER A 234 -20.33 -2.26 -24.92
CA SER A 234 -20.47 -3.06 -26.14
C SER A 234 -19.48 -4.21 -26.10
N ILE A 235 -19.96 -5.42 -26.42
CA ILE A 235 -19.12 -6.61 -26.58
C ILE A 235 -18.15 -6.49 -27.77
N LEU A 236 -18.48 -5.65 -28.76
CA LEU A 236 -17.65 -5.39 -29.94
C LEU A 236 -16.69 -4.21 -29.74
N ASN A 237 -16.40 -3.84 -28.49
CA ASN A 237 -15.52 -2.72 -28.23
C ASN A 237 -14.08 -3.05 -28.66
N GLU A 238 -13.50 -2.16 -29.47
CA GLU A 238 -12.15 -2.33 -30.05
C GLU A 238 -11.04 -2.45 -28.98
N PHE A 239 -11.26 -1.92 -27.78
CA PHE A 239 -10.29 -1.96 -26.69
C PHE A 239 -9.84 -3.39 -26.35
N GLU A 240 -10.77 -4.35 -26.35
CA GLU A 240 -10.48 -5.76 -26.09
C GLU A 240 -9.54 -6.32 -27.18
N PHE A 241 -9.85 -6.05 -28.45
CA PHE A 241 -9.01 -6.47 -29.57
C PHE A 241 -7.60 -5.85 -29.51
N ARG A 242 -7.49 -4.53 -29.26
CA ARG A 242 -6.18 -3.87 -29.17
C ARG A 242 -5.32 -4.43 -28.05
N THR A 243 -5.92 -4.65 -26.87
CA THR A 243 -5.20 -5.24 -25.72
C THR A 243 -4.69 -6.64 -26.04
N LEU A 244 -5.50 -7.47 -26.70
CA LEU A 244 -5.09 -8.81 -27.15
C LEU A 244 -3.97 -8.72 -28.20
N TRP A 245 -4.08 -7.81 -29.16
CA TRP A 245 -3.08 -7.61 -30.21
C TRP A 245 -1.73 -7.19 -29.64
N GLU A 246 -1.72 -6.20 -28.74
CA GLU A 246 -0.51 -5.68 -28.09
C GLU A 246 0.14 -6.70 -27.14
N SER A 247 -0.66 -7.59 -26.53
CA SER A 247 -0.17 -8.65 -25.65
C SER A 247 0.24 -9.94 -26.37
N THR A 248 -0.02 -10.04 -27.69
CA THR A 248 0.33 -11.22 -28.46
C THR A 248 1.86 -11.34 -28.60
N PRO A 249 2.47 -12.47 -28.19
CA PRO A 249 3.92 -12.66 -28.33
C PRO A 249 4.39 -12.60 -29.78
N GLN A 250 5.50 -11.91 -30.04
CA GLN A 250 6.09 -11.81 -31.39
C GLN A 250 6.58 -13.17 -31.92
N GLU A 251 6.83 -14.13 -31.02
CA GLU A 251 7.30 -15.48 -31.34
C GLU A 251 6.23 -16.36 -32.02
N GLY A 252 4.99 -15.86 -32.16
CA GLY A 252 3.90 -16.55 -32.84
C GLY A 252 3.33 -17.73 -32.05
N LEU A 253 2.77 -18.72 -32.78
CA LEU A 253 2.17 -19.90 -32.16
C LEU A 253 3.23 -20.81 -31.54
N THR A 254 3.04 -21.15 -30.27
CA THR A 254 3.93 -22.00 -29.50
C THR A 254 3.61 -23.48 -29.68
N LYS A 255 4.53 -24.36 -29.25
CA LYS A 255 4.27 -25.80 -29.18
C LYS A 255 3.05 -26.16 -28.30
N GLY A 256 2.74 -25.34 -27.29
CA GLY A 256 1.56 -25.52 -26.45
C GLY A 256 0.27 -25.32 -27.25
N ASP A 257 0.24 -24.30 -28.10
CA ASP A 257 -0.92 -23.99 -28.94
C ASP A 257 -1.21 -25.11 -29.94
N TYR A 258 -0.17 -25.64 -30.60
CA TYR A 258 -0.31 -26.79 -31.50
C TYR A 258 -0.83 -28.04 -30.79
N ARG A 259 -0.37 -28.31 -29.55
CA ARG A 259 -0.89 -29.44 -28.75
C ARG A 259 -2.37 -29.25 -28.44
N ASN A 260 -2.77 -28.07 -27.98
CA ASN A 260 -4.16 -27.75 -27.68
C ASN A 260 -5.06 -27.92 -28.92
N MET A 261 -4.65 -27.41 -30.09
CA MET A 261 -5.39 -27.57 -31.34
C MET A 261 -5.51 -29.04 -31.76
N SER A 262 -4.42 -29.80 -31.69
CA SER A 262 -4.41 -31.22 -32.02
C SER A 262 -5.32 -32.03 -31.09
N ASP A 263 -5.29 -31.74 -29.78
CA ASP A 263 -6.13 -32.40 -28.80
C ASP A 263 -7.60 -32.09 -29.00
N MET A 264 -7.96 -30.83 -29.24
CA MET A 264 -9.33 -30.45 -29.59
C MET A 264 -9.83 -31.18 -30.84
N ASN A 265 -9.01 -31.25 -31.90
CA ASN A 265 -9.39 -31.92 -33.13
C ASN A 265 -9.62 -33.43 -32.92
N ARG A 266 -8.75 -34.07 -32.12
CA ARG A 266 -8.92 -35.48 -31.74
C ARG A 266 -10.21 -35.73 -30.98
N ILE A 267 -10.54 -34.86 -30.01
CA ILE A 267 -11.79 -34.94 -29.24
C ILE A 267 -13.01 -34.81 -30.18
N ALA A 268 -12.97 -33.83 -31.10
CA ALA A 268 -14.04 -33.64 -32.08
C ALA A 268 -14.22 -34.86 -32.99
N HIS A 269 -13.14 -35.45 -33.51
CA HIS A 269 -13.26 -36.66 -34.34
C HIS A 269 -13.87 -37.85 -33.60
N ALA A 270 -13.48 -38.05 -32.34
CA ALA A 270 -14.05 -39.11 -31.52
C ALA A 270 -15.55 -38.91 -31.24
N SER A 271 -16.02 -37.66 -31.09
CA SER A 271 -17.43 -37.38 -30.78
C SER A 271 -18.38 -37.72 -31.93
N TYR A 272 -17.95 -37.54 -33.19
CA TYR A 272 -18.75 -37.91 -34.36
C TYR A 272 -18.65 -39.41 -34.73
N SER A 273 -17.68 -40.13 -34.15
CA SER A 273 -17.40 -41.54 -34.48
C SER A 273 -18.22 -42.54 -33.65
N VAL A 274 -19.23 -42.07 -32.90
CA VAL A 274 -20.19 -42.95 -32.22
C VAL A 274 -21.10 -43.59 -33.29
N LYS A 275 -20.74 -44.80 -33.70
CA LYS A 275 -21.66 -45.79 -34.26
C LYS A 275 -21.95 -46.85 -33.20
#